data_AF-A0AA35VEV8-F1
#
_entry.id   AF-A0AA35VEV8-F1
#
_cell.length_a   1.000
_cell.length_b   1.000
_cell.length_c   1.000
_cell.angle_alpha   90.00
_cell.angle_beta   90.00
_cell.angle_gamma   90.00
#
_symmetry.space_group_name_H-M   'P 1'
#
loop_
_entity.id
_entity.type
_entity.pdbx_description
1 polymer ?
#
loop_
_entity_poly.entity_id
_entity_poly.type
_entity_poly.pdbx_seq_one_letter_code
_entity_poly.pdbx_strand_id
1 'polypeptide(L)'
;METCFFSSNSFTKSLEVVIPSIKPGIFVQPKTLSSRIRFGKVGTRSSTTCCQSQSNSPSPSSRDEDNMFLDADWRSFRARLVAGEQALTSQESSSNTTVNQPPSVPIGEKWVHAIHEPEKGCLLIATEKLNGVHIFEKTVVLLLSTGPVGPTGIIINRPSLMSIKEMRSTTLDVSGTFSDRPLFFGGPLEEGLFLVSGGDGVRNSGVFDEVMKGLYYGTKESVGCASEMVKRNVVGVNEFRFFDGYCGWEKEQLRGEIRAGYWAVAACSPNVVGLANEGSIGLWDEVIGLMGQKKV
;
A
#
# COMPACT_ATOMS: atom_id res chain seq x y z
N MET A 1 -14.32 -8.42 12.45
CA MET A 1 -13.00 -8.40 11.79
C MET A 1 -12.01 -8.14 12.89
N GLU A 2 -11.12 -9.10 13.15
CA GLU A 2 -10.05 -8.89 14.13
C GLU A 2 -9.09 -7.83 13.56
N THR A 3 -8.87 -6.74 14.30
CA THR A 3 -7.92 -5.69 13.91
C THR A 3 -6.52 -6.04 14.37
N CYS A 4 -5.51 -5.58 13.65
CA CYS A 4 -4.13 -5.95 13.94
C CYS A 4 -3.59 -5.46 15.28
N PHE A 5 -4.10 -4.36 15.84
CA PHE A 5 -3.33 -3.64 16.86
C PHE A 5 -4.22 -2.93 17.89
N PHE A 6 -4.52 -3.62 18.99
CA PHE A 6 -5.36 -3.18 20.14
C PHE A 6 -6.88 -3.26 19.93
N SER A 7 -7.48 -4.37 20.38
CA SER A 7 -8.81 -4.30 20.98
C SER A 7 -8.66 -3.60 22.33
N SER A 8 -9.44 -2.54 22.57
CA SER A 8 -9.27 -1.49 23.58
C SER A 8 -9.31 -1.90 25.08
N ASN A 9 -8.97 -3.13 25.48
CA ASN A 9 -9.18 -3.62 26.86
C ASN A 9 -7.94 -4.16 27.60
N SER A 10 -6.72 -3.97 27.10
CA SER A 10 -5.54 -4.64 27.67
C SER A 10 -4.56 -3.70 28.41
N PHE A 11 -5.01 -2.80 29.29
CA PHE A 11 -4.09 -2.13 30.24
C PHE A 11 -4.74 -1.72 31.58
N THR A 12 -5.76 -2.42 32.07
CA THR A 12 -6.14 -2.32 33.49
C THR A 12 -6.75 -3.63 34.00
N LYS A 13 -5.91 -4.59 34.43
CA LYS A 13 -6.20 -5.47 35.58
C LYS A 13 -5.02 -6.39 35.87
N SER A 14 -4.28 -6.03 36.91
CA SER A 14 -3.52 -6.99 37.69
C SER A 14 -4.48 -7.94 38.42
N LEU A 15 -4.06 -9.21 38.53
CA LEU A 15 -4.42 -10.22 39.54
C LEU A 15 -5.92 -10.47 39.79
N GLU A 16 -6.42 -11.63 39.35
CA GLU A 16 -6.97 -12.64 40.27
C GLU A 16 -7.35 -13.96 39.55
N VAL A 17 -6.69 -15.03 40.00
CA VAL A 17 -7.18 -16.39 40.35
C VAL A 17 -8.27 -17.09 39.50
N VAL A 18 -7.89 -18.30 39.09
CA VAL A 18 -8.65 -19.37 38.42
C VAL A 18 -9.76 -19.97 39.29
N ILE A 19 -10.91 -20.37 38.69
CA ILE A 19 -11.58 -21.71 38.78
C ILE A 19 -12.93 -21.70 37.99
N PRO A 20 -13.36 -22.82 37.35
CA PRO A 20 -14.36 -22.85 36.27
C PRO A 20 -15.71 -23.53 36.66
N SER A 21 -16.82 -23.25 35.92
CA SER A 21 -17.93 -24.22 35.74
C SER A 21 -19.11 -23.78 34.86
N ILE A 22 -19.45 -24.69 33.92
CA ILE A 22 -20.80 -25.26 33.62
C ILE A 22 -21.84 -24.44 32.81
N LYS A 23 -22.08 -24.93 31.57
CA LYS A 23 -23.30 -24.86 30.72
C LYS A 23 -24.44 -25.73 31.32
N PRO A 24 -25.76 -25.58 31.03
CA PRO A 24 -26.32 -25.73 29.64
C PRO A 24 -27.73 -25.12 29.32
N GLY A 25 -28.21 -25.35 28.08
CA GLY A 25 -29.63 -25.35 27.65
C GLY A 25 -30.08 -24.11 26.84
N ILE A 26 -30.22 -24.11 25.50
CA ILE A 26 -31.17 -24.76 24.55
C ILE A 26 -32.55 -24.06 24.43
N PHE A 27 -32.97 -23.85 23.15
CA PHE A 27 -34.33 -23.57 22.60
C PHE A 27 -34.80 -22.08 22.65
N VAL A 28 -35.39 -21.39 21.64
CA VAL A 28 -36.33 -21.69 20.53
C VAL A 28 -36.28 -20.57 19.45
N GLN A 29 -36.50 -20.90 18.17
CA GLN A 29 -36.85 -19.96 17.07
C GLN A 29 -38.34 -19.54 17.07
N PRO A 30 -38.72 -18.44 16.39
CA PRO A 30 -39.57 -18.66 15.22
C PRO A 30 -39.34 -17.72 14.01
N LYS A 31 -39.33 -18.37 12.83
CA LYS A 31 -40.04 -18.09 11.55
C LYS A 31 -40.43 -16.65 11.15
N THR A 32 -39.78 -16.20 10.06
CA THR A 32 -40.31 -15.64 8.79
C THR A 32 -41.59 -14.79 8.79
N LEU A 33 -41.48 -13.57 8.23
CA LEU A 33 -42.52 -12.99 7.39
C LEU A 33 -41.92 -12.26 6.17
N SER A 34 -42.47 -12.59 5.00
CA SER A 34 -42.16 -12.01 3.70
C SER A 34 -42.96 -10.72 3.49
N SER A 35 -42.37 -9.70 2.85
CA SER A 35 -43.13 -8.83 1.95
C SER A 35 -42.26 -8.36 0.78
N ARG A 36 -42.66 -8.79 -0.42
CA ARG A 36 -42.32 -8.16 -1.70
C ARG A 36 -43.22 -6.95 -1.88
N ILE A 37 -42.66 -5.80 -2.21
CA ILE A 37 -43.36 -4.75 -2.97
C ILE A 37 -42.46 -4.34 -4.13
N ARG A 38 -43.04 -4.32 -5.33
CA ARG A 38 -42.41 -4.02 -6.62
C ARG A 38 -43.01 -2.72 -7.17
N PHE A 39 -42.13 -1.95 -7.82
CA PHE A 39 -42.30 -1.03 -8.94
C PHE A 39 -43.22 0.21 -8.81
N GLY A 40 -42.57 1.36 -8.95
CA GLY A 40 -43.12 2.58 -9.53
C GLY A 40 -42.02 3.31 -10.30
N LYS A 41 -42.05 3.22 -11.64
CA LYS A 41 -41.16 3.86 -12.60
C LYS A 41 -41.82 5.16 -13.06
N VAL A 42 -41.18 6.31 -12.85
CA VAL A 42 -41.47 7.54 -13.61
C VAL A 42 -40.14 8.24 -13.87
N GLY A 43 -39.80 8.39 -15.14
CA GLY A 43 -38.70 9.22 -15.59
C GLY A 43 -39.15 10.65 -15.79
N THR A 44 -38.22 11.59 -15.69
CA THR A 44 -38.26 12.84 -16.44
C THR A 44 -36.84 13.28 -16.76
N ARG A 45 -36.66 13.61 -18.03
CA ARG A 45 -35.53 14.33 -18.63
C ARG A 45 -35.32 15.67 -17.91
N SER A 46 -34.07 16.08 -17.77
CA SER A 46 -33.68 17.45 -18.07
C SER A 46 -32.25 17.47 -18.59
N SER A 47 -32.15 17.76 -19.89
CA SER A 47 -30.92 18.15 -20.57
C SER A 47 -30.49 19.52 -20.07
N THR A 48 -29.21 19.65 -19.76
CA THR A 48 -28.51 20.94 -19.82
C THR A 48 -27.36 20.79 -20.81
N THR A 49 -27.66 21.22 -22.03
CA THR A 49 -26.71 21.50 -23.11
C THR A 49 -25.93 22.75 -22.74
N CYS A 50 -24.59 22.68 -22.72
CA CYS A 50 -23.75 23.88 -22.85
C CYS A 50 -22.84 23.69 -24.07
N CYS A 51 -23.24 24.40 -25.12
CA CYS A 51 -22.52 24.91 -26.28
C CYS A 51 -21.24 24.22 -26.76
N GLN A 52 -21.38 23.64 -27.95
CA GLN A 52 -20.34 23.39 -28.94
C GLN A 52 -19.58 24.68 -29.30
N SER A 53 -18.27 24.56 -29.48
CA SER A 53 -17.47 25.40 -30.38
C SER A 53 -16.66 24.47 -31.26
N GLN A 54 -16.81 24.63 -32.57
CA GLN A 54 -16.25 23.78 -33.60
C GLN A 54 -14.78 24.11 -33.88
N SER A 55 -14.07 23.09 -34.38
CA SER A 55 -12.93 23.10 -35.31
C SER A 55 -11.66 23.86 -34.93
N ASN A 56 -10.56 23.12 -34.75
CA ASN A 56 -9.54 23.03 -35.79
C ASN A 56 -8.51 21.94 -35.45
N SER A 57 -8.38 20.97 -36.35
CA SER A 57 -7.22 20.08 -36.42
C SER A 57 -6.03 20.86 -37.00
N PRO A 58 -4.82 20.61 -36.49
CA PRO A 58 -3.73 20.30 -37.40
C PRO A 58 -2.99 19.02 -36.98
N SER A 59 -2.62 18.24 -38.00
CA SER A 59 -1.77 17.05 -37.91
C SER A 59 -0.33 17.42 -37.48
N PRO A 60 0.47 16.43 -37.03
CA PRO A 60 1.50 16.62 -36.02
C PRO A 60 2.85 16.99 -36.63
N SER A 61 3.50 18.00 -36.08
CA SER A 61 4.92 18.23 -36.31
C SER A 61 5.58 18.77 -35.04
N SER A 62 6.39 17.90 -34.44
CA SER A 62 7.55 18.19 -33.58
C SER A 62 7.34 19.22 -32.47
N ARG A 63 7.04 18.73 -31.27
CA ARG A 63 7.41 19.28 -29.95
C ARG A 63 6.89 18.36 -28.84
N ASP A 64 7.48 17.17 -28.73
CA ASP A 64 7.24 16.23 -27.63
C ASP A 64 8.09 16.55 -26.38
N GLU A 65 8.41 17.82 -26.14
CA GLU A 65 9.22 18.24 -24.97
C GLU A 65 8.40 18.97 -23.90
N ASP A 66 7.15 19.35 -24.17
CA ASP A 66 6.34 20.19 -23.25
C ASP A 66 5.14 19.46 -22.63
N ASN A 67 5.06 18.13 -22.80
CA ASN A 67 4.01 17.29 -22.22
C ASN A 67 4.50 16.37 -21.08
N MET A 68 5.73 16.56 -20.59
CA MET A 68 6.27 15.82 -19.43
C MET A 68 5.74 16.30 -18.07
N PHE A 69 4.98 17.40 -18.04
CA PHE A 69 4.48 18.00 -16.79
C PHE A 69 3.03 17.64 -16.45
N LEU A 70 2.29 16.94 -17.33
CA LEU A 70 0.87 16.65 -17.12
C LEU A 70 0.55 15.28 -16.50
N ASP A 71 1.57 14.48 -16.16
CA ASP A 71 1.42 13.23 -15.37
C ASP A 71 2.46 13.13 -14.23
N ALA A 72 2.73 14.28 -13.59
CA ALA A 72 3.62 14.34 -12.45
C ALA A 72 2.87 13.89 -11.18
N ASP A 73 3.07 12.63 -10.80
CA ASP A 73 2.72 12.13 -9.46
C ASP A 73 3.21 13.14 -8.39
N TRP A 74 2.26 13.66 -7.59
CA TRP A 74 2.55 14.72 -6.63
C TRP A 74 3.59 14.29 -5.60
N ARG A 75 3.72 12.99 -5.33
CA ARG A 75 4.73 12.46 -4.40
C ARG A 75 6.13 12.67 -4.96
N SER A 76 6.31 12.38 -6.25
CA SER A 76 7.54 12.64 -6.99
C SER A 76 7.83 14.15 -7.09
N PHE A 77 6.79 14.97 -7.24
CA PHE A 77 6.94 16.44 -7.19
C PHE A 77 7.40 16.93 -5.81
N ARG A 78 6.76 16.51 -4.72
CA ARG A 78 7.20 16.85 -3.36
C ARG A 78 8.61 16.35 -3.06
N ALA A 79 8.95 15.15 -3.52
CA ALA A 79 10.30 14.61 -3.36
C ALA A 79 11.36 15.56 -3.97
N ARG A 80 11.07 16.22 -5.10
CA ARG A 80 11.99 17.18 -5.74
C ARG A 80 12.19 18.41 -4.85
N LEU A 81 11.09 18.90 -4.28
CA LEU A 81 11.11 20.05 -3.38
C LEU A 81 11.90 19.74 -2.10
N VAL A 82 11.63 18.60 -1.45
CA VAL A 82 12.32 18.16 -0.22
C VAL A 82 13.81 17.95 -0.48
N ALA A 83 14.18 17.32 -1.60
CA ALA A 83 15.58 17.14 -1.99
C ALA A 83 16.29 18.50 -2.20
N GLY A 84 15.61 19.47 -2.81
CA GLY A 84 16.11 20.83 -2.97
C GLY A 84 16.35 21.53 -1.63
N GLU A 85 15.41 21.46 -0.69
CA GLU A 85 15.53 22.07 0.64
C GLU A 85 16.68 21.47 1.46
N GLN A 86 16.85 20.15 1.43
CA GLN A 86 17.96 19.46 2.10
C GLN A 86 19.33 19.84 1.52
N ALA A 87 19.40 20.01 0.19
CA ALA A 87 20.62 20.46 -0.49
C ALA A 87 20.98 21.90 -0.10
N LEU A 88 19.99 22.79 0.01
CA LEU A 88 20.17 24.18 0.43
C LEU A 88 20.61 24.28 1.90
N THR A 89 19.99 23.51 2.80
CA THR A 89 20.35 23.45 4.23
C THR A 89 21.80 22.98 4.44
N SER A 90 22.32 22.15 3.53
CA SER A 90 23.72 21.69 3.55
C SER A 90 24.70 22.72 2.97
N GLN A 91 24.21 23.72 2.22
CA GLN A 91 24.97 24.75 1.51
C GLN A 91 24.82 26.14 2.14
N GLU A 92 23.98 26.33 3.16
CA GLU A 92 23.87 27.56 3.95
C GLU A 92 25.08 27.75 4.88
N SER A 93 26.24 27.92 4.25
CA SER A 93 27.40 28.62 4.77
C SER A 93 27.99 29.56 3.71
N SER A 94 27.21 30.05 2.72
CA SER A 94 27.56 31.19 1.87
C SER A 94 26.38 31.72 1.01
N SER A 95 25.94 32.95 1.32
CA SER A 95 25.31 33.98 0.45
C SER A 95 23.99 33.75 -0.30
N ASN A 96 23.09 34.74 -0.10
CA ASN A 96 21.79 34.99 -0.75
C ASN A 96 21.84 35.03 -2.29
N THR A 97 20.86 34.41 -2.96
CA THR A 97 20.31 34.90 -4.25
C THR A 97 18.88 34.39 -4.46
N THR A 98 18.00 35.27 -4.91
CA THR A 98 16.62 35.03 -5.34
C THR A 98 16.54 34.10 -6.56
N VAL A 99 15.75 33.02 -6.49
CA VAL A 99 15.42 32.17 -7.64
C VAL A 99 13.92 31.88 -7.68
N ASN A 100 13.21 32.57 -8.58
CA ASN A 100 11.83 32.29 -8.97
C ASN A 100 11.81 31.16 -10.02
N GLN A 101 12.15 29.93 -9.64
CA GLN A 101 11.80 28.73 -10.40
C GLN A 101 11.97 27.50 -9.49
N PRO A 102 11.01 26.55 -9.43
CA PRO A 102 11.20 25.35 -8.65
C PRO A 102 12.45 24.60 -9.16
N PRO A 103 13.36 24.16 -8.27
CA PRO A 103 14.56 23.46 -8.67
C PRO A 103 14.22 22.19 -9.47
N SER A 104 14.73 22.05 -10.68
CA SER A 104 14.73 20.78 -11.41
C SER A 104 15.84 19.87 -10.88
N VAL A 105 15.77 19.53 -9.59
CA VAL A 105 16.75 18.63 -8.96
C VAL A 105 16.43 17.21 -9.44
N PRO A 106 17.40 16.50 -10.05
CA PRO A 106 17.24 15.08 -10.33
C PRO A 106 17.18 14.35 -8.98
N ILE A 107 16.00 13.81 -8.63
CA ILE A 107 15.90 12.90 -7.50
C ILE A 107 16.48 11.56 -7.95
N GLY A 108 17.23 10.89 -7.07
CA GLY A 108 17.60 9.50 -7.29
C GLY A 108 16.38 8.60 -7.49
N GLU A 109 16.60 7.42 -8.07
CA GLU A 109 15.52 6.45 -8.34
C GLU A 109 14.78 6.02 -7.07
N LYS A 110 15.44 6.10 -5.90
CA LYS A 110 14.87 5.85 -4.58
C LYS A 110 14.73 7.15 -3.79
N TRP A 111 13.51 7.46 -3.38
CA TRP A 111 13.25 8.58 -2.47
C TRP A 111 12.16 8.25 -1.46
N VAL A 112 12.24 8.89 -0.30
CA VAL A 112 11.25 8.83 0.77
C VAL A 112 11.12 10.22 1.39
N HIS A 113 9.90 10.68 1.64
CA HIS A 113 9.66 11.91 2.42
C HIS A 113 8.48 11.75 3.36
N ALA A 114 8.56 12.42 4.51
CA ALA A 114 7.51 12.36 5.53
C ALA A 114 6.20 13.01 5.03
N ILE A 115 5.09 12.39 5.42
CA ILE A 115 3.73 12.92 5.27
C ILE A 115 2.98 12.80 6.60
N HIS A 116 1.95 13.60 6.79
CA HIS A 116 1.20 13.63 8.06
C HIS A 116 -0.07 12.76 8.05
N GLU A 117 -0.64 12.54 6.87
CA GLU A 117 -1.86 11.75 6.72
C GLU A 117 -1.57 10.44 5.98
N PRO A 118 -2.10 9.31 6.46
CA PRO A 118 -1.95 8.02 5.79
C PRO A 118 -2.81 7.98 4.53
N GLU A 119 -2.24 7.42 3.47
CA GLU A 119 -2.86 7.36 2.14
C GLU A 119 -2.39 6.12 1.38
N LYS A 120 -3.18 5.68 0.40
CA LYS A 120 -2.82 4.52 -0.43
C LYS A 120 -1.43 4.71 -1.05
N GLY A 121 -0.53 3.74 -0.85
CA GLY A 121 0.83 3.74 -1.34
C GLY A 121 1.87 4.42 -0.44
N CYS A 122 1.49 4.94 0.73
CA CYS A 122 2.48 5.38 1.71
C CYS A 122 3.06 4.18 2.49
N LEU A 123 4.20 4.42 3.12
CA LEU A 123 4.82 3.53 4.09
C LEU A 123 4.45 3.94 5.51
N LEU A 124 4.12 2.97 6.34
CA LEU A 124 4.12 3.09 7.79
C LEU A 124 5.41 2.48 8.32
N ILE A 125 6.20 3.30 9.00
CA ILE A 125 7.51 2.93 9.51
C ILE A 125 7.39 2.80 11.02
N ALA A 126 7.69 1.60 11.52
CA ALA A 126 7.62 1.35 12.95
C ALA A 126 8.61 2.26 13.69
N THR A 127 8.13 2.97 14.69
CA THR A 127 9.01 3.77 15.57
C THR A 127 9.55 2.90 16.71
N GLU A 128 10.45 3.47 17.50
CA GLU A 128 11.00 2.82 18.70
C GLU A 128 9.93 2.43 19.73
N LYS A 129 8.74 3.06 19.70
CA LYS A 129 7.62 2.68 20.58
C LYS A 129 7.09 1.28 20.30
N LEU A 130 7.37 0.73 19.13
CA LEU A 130 7.00 -0.63 18.74
C LEU A 130 8.11 -1.65 19.02
N ASN A 131 9.24 -1.23 19.61
CA ASN A 131 10.29 -2.16 20.02
C ASN A 131 9.74 -3.15 21.06
N GLY A 132 10.04 -4.44 20.89
CA GLY A 132 9.50 -5.51 21.73
C GLY A 132 8.09 -5.97 21.35
N VAL A 133 7.41 -5.31 20.41
CA VAL A 133 6.16 -5.84 19.86
C VAL A 133 6.49 -6.83 18.73
N HIS A 134 6.39 -8.12 19.04
CA HIS A 134 6.87 -9.25 18.23
C HIS A 134 6.65 -9.12 16.72
N ILE A 135 5.45 -8.71 16.28
CA ILE A 135 5.08 -8.65 14.87
C ILE A 135 5.54 -7.34 14.18
N PHE A 136 5.61 -6.24 14.93
CA PHE A 136 5.72 -4.89 14.35
C PHE A 136 7.00 -4.13 14.69
N GLU A 137 7.89 -4.69 15.50
CA GLU A 137 9.20 -4.08 15.76
C GLU A 137 9.99 -3.90 14.45
N LYS A 138 10.48 -2.68 14.16
CA LYS A 138 11.28 -2.39 12.95
C LYS A 138 10.64 -2.86 11.64
N THR A 139 9.31 -2.82 11.55
CA THR A 139 8.61 -3.13 10.30
C THR A 139 8.43 -1.91 9.43
N VAL A 140 8.35 -2.18 8.12
CA VAL A 140 7.89 -1.23 7.11
C VAL A 140 6.64 -1.83 6.50
N VAL A 141 5.52 -1.13 6.63
CA VAL A 141 4.23 -1.56 6.10
C VAL A 141 3.86 -0.69 4.91
N LEU A 142 3.57 -1.30 3.76
CA LEU A 142 3.02 -0.62 2.60
C LEU A 142 1.50 -0.56 2.72
N LEU A 143 0.92 0.64 2.68
CA LEU A 143 -0.52 0.81 2.77
C LEU A 143 -1.18 0.53 1.41
N LEU A 144 -1.99 -0.52 1.33
CA LEU A 144 -2.64 -0.99 0.11
C LEU A 144 -3.98 -0.28 -0.15
N SER A 145 -4.71 0.08 0.91
CA SER A 145 -6.00 0.76 0.78
C SER A 145 -6.35 1.56 2.05
N THR A 146 -7.12 2.63 1.88
CA THR A 146 -7.69 3.44 2.96
C THR A 146 -9.21 3.52 2.81
N GLY A 147 -9.83 2.39 2.46
CA GLY A 147 -11.26 2.29 2.16
C GLY A 147 -12.18 2.52 3.36
N PRO A 148 -13.51 2.47 3.15
CA PRO A 148 -14.50 2.76 4.19
C PRO A 148 -14.53 1.72 5.32
N VAL A 149 -14.07 0.50 5.06
CA VAL A 149 -13.96 -0.59 6.05
C VAL A 149 -12.78 -0.37 7.00
N GLY A 150 -11.81 0.46 6.59
CA GLY A 150 -10.60 0.77 7.33
C GLY A 150 -9.34 0.61 6.47
N PRO A 151 -8.20 1.12 6.95
CA PRO A 151 -6.94 0.96 6.27
C PRO A 151 -6.47 -0.50 6.21
N THR A 152 -5.85 -0.89 5.11
CA THR A 152 -5.17 -2.18 4.96
C THR A 152 -3.78 -1.99 4.38
N GLY A 153 -2.84 -2.83 4.80
CA GLY A 153 -1.44 -2.78 4.36
C GLY A 153 -0.74 -4.11 4.52
N ILE A 154 0.49 -4.22 4.04
CA ILE A 154 1.32 -5.43 4.14
C ILE A 154 2.73 -5.09 4.61
N ILE A 155 3.28 -5.89 5.50
CA ILE A 155 4.68 -5.79 5.94
C ILE A 155 5.58 -6.23 4.78
N ILE A 156 6.45 -5.33 4.31
CA ILE A 156 7.28 -5.57 3.12
C ILE A 156 8.71 -5.99 3.43
N ASN A 157 9.13 -5.94 4.70
CA ASN A 157 10.50 -6.22 5.14
C ASN A 157 10.64 -7.45 6.05
N ARG A 158 9.72 -8.41 5.93
CA ARG A 158 9.74 -9.67 6.69
C ARG A 158 9.77 -10.87 5.73
N PRO A 159 10.95 -11.31 5.28
CA PRO A 159 11.04 -12.54 4.50
C PRO A 159 10.68 -13.73 5.40
N SER A 160 9.86 -14.64 4.90
CA SER A 160 9.59 -15.92 5.56
C SER A 160 10.68 -16.93 5.19
N LEU A 161 10.89 -17.93 6.05
CA LEU A 161 11.71 -19.10 5.73
C LEU A 161 10.94 -20.13 4.89
N MET A 162 9.66 -19.90 4.62
CA MET A 162 8.81 -20.76 3.79
C MET A 162 8.70 -20.22 2.36
N SER A 163 8.72 -21.12 1.39
CA SER A 163 8.31 -20.89 0.01
C SER A 163 6.81 -21.10 -0.17
N ILE A 164 6.25 -20.65 -1.31
CA ILE A 164 4.84 -20.87 -1.66
C ILE A 164 4.50 -22.37 -1.63
N LYS A 165 5.44 -23.22 -2.08
CA LYS A 165 5.32 -24.68 -2.08
C LYS A 165 5.17 -25.29 -0.67
N GLU A 166 5.85 -24.73 0.32
CA GLU A 166 5.91 -25.27 1.69
C GLU A 166 4.69 -24.90 2.55
N MET A 167 4.06 -23.76 2.27
CA MET A 167 2.83 -23.34 2.96
C MET A 167 1.63 -24.28 2.69
N ARG A 168 1.76 -25.23 1.74
CA ARG A 168 0.63 -26.04 1.21
C ARG A 168 -0.53 -25.19 0.70
N SER A 169 -0.24 -23.95 0.30
CA SER A 169 -1.23 -23.02 -0.22
C SER A 169 -1.40 -23.22 -1.71
N THR A 170 -2.30 -24.12 -2.09
CA THR A 170 -2.95 -24.13 -3.41
C THR A 170 -3.63 -22.80 -3.77
N THR A 171 -3.61 -21.82 -2.86
CA THR A 171 -4.19 -20.48 -2.96
C THR A 171 -3.34 -19.46 -3.73
N LEU A 172 -2.00 -19.58 -3.73
CA LEU A 172 -1.10 -18.58 -4.35
C LEU A 172 -0.33 -19.10 -5.57
N ASP A 173 -0.53 -20.36 -5.96
CA ASP A 173 0.02 -20.89 -7.19
C ASP A 173 -0.85 -22.02 -7.73
N VAL A 174 -1.65 -21.71 -8.76
CA VAL A 174 -2.59 -22.65 -9.36
C VAL A 174 -1.89 -23.60 -10.34
N SER A 175 -0.72 -23.22 -10.87
CA SER A 175 -0.10 -23.89 -12.03
C SER A 175 1.38 -24.24 -11.84
N GLY A 176 1.94 -24.07 -10.64
CA GLY A 176 3.37 -24.25 -10.38
C GLY A 176 4.24 -23.09 -10.90
N THR A 177 3.63 -21.97 -11.32
CA THR A 177 4.33 -20.85 -11.98
C THR A 177 5.20 -20.06 -11.00
N PHE A 178 4.82 -20.05 -9.72
CA PHE A 178 5.45 -19.24 -8.68
C PHE A 178 6.04 -20.09 -7.55
N SER A 179 6.03 -21.42 -7.67
CA SER A 179 6.33 -22.35 -6.58
C SER A 179 7.68 -22.13 -5.89
N ASP A 180 8.69 -21.67 -6.63
CA ASP A 180 10.03 -21.41 -6.12
C ASP A 180 10.22 -19.97 -5.58
N ARG A 181 9.17 -19.12 -5.64
CA ARG A 181 9.26 -17.76 -5.08
C ARG A 181 9.23 -17.80 -3.54
N PRO A 182 10.05 -16.98 -2.88
CA PRO A 182 10.01 -16.82 -1.44
C PRO A 182 8.74 -16.08 -1.04
N LEU A 183 8.23 -16.45 0.13
CA LEU A 183 7.08 -15.80 0.74
C LEU A 183 7.54 -14.75 1.75
N PHE A 184 6.79 -13.67 1.88
CA PHE A 184 7.00 -12.67 2.90
C PHE A 184 5.86 -12.75 3.91
N PHE A 185 6.14 -12.53 5.18
CA PHE A 185 5.09 -12.36 6.17
C PHE A 185 4.52 -10.94 6.03
N GLY A 186 3.31 -10.84 5.48
CA GLY A 186 2.62 -9.57 5.21
C GLY A 186 1.79 -9.07 6.38
N GLY A 187 1.41 -9.93 7.35
CA GLY A 187 0.74 -9.50 8.57
C GLY A 187 -0.02 -10.61 9.28
N PRO A 188 -0.65 -10.31 10.43
CA PRO A 188 -1.26 -11.31 11.29
C PRO A 188 -2.63 -11.83 10.81
N LEU A 189 -3.27 -11.15 9.87
CA LEU A 189 -4.56 -11.59 9.33
C LEU A 189 -4.34 -12.47 8.12
N GLU A 190 -4.90 -13.69 8.12
CA GLU A 190 -4.72 -14.68 7.05
C GLU A 190 -5.33 -14.21 5.72
N GLU A 191 -4.50 -14.07 4.69
CA GLU A 191 -4.88 -13.91 3.28
C GLU A 191 -3.67 -14.12 2.38
N GLY A 192 -3.87 -14.57 1.13
CA GLY A 192 -2.79 -14.62 0.13
C GLY A 192 -2.77 -13.37 -0.73
N LEU A 193 -1.67 -12.61 -0.71
CA LEU A 193 -1.48 -11.42 -1.54
C LEU A 193 -0.20 -11.50 -2.38
N PHE A 194 -0.15 -10.73 -3.46
CA PHE A 194 1.08 -10.47 -4.19
C PHE A 194 1.17 -9.00 -4.61
N LEU A 195 2.40 -8.50 -4.71
CA LEU A 195 2.75 -7.27 -5.39
C LEU A 195 3.36 -7.59 -6.76
N VAL A 196 3.11 -6.73 -7.73
CA VAL A 196 3.69 -6.82 -9.06
C VAL A 196 4.11 -5.44 -9.56
N SER A 197 5.35 -5.36 -10.05
CA SER A 197 5.81 -4.19 -10.80
C SER A 197 5.31 -4.34 -12.23
N GLY A 198 4.53 -3.38 -12.71
CA GLY A 198 3.80 -3.52 -13.97
C GLY A 198 3.83 -2.26 -14.81
N GLY A 199 4.08 -2.42 -16.10
CA GLY A 199 3.85 -1.38 -17.10
C GLY A 199 2.41 -1.37 -17.62
N ASP A 200 2.23 -0.80 -18.82
CA ASP A 200 0.92 -0.66 -19.46
C ASP A 200 0.16 -1.99 -19.61
N GLY A 201 0.87 -3.12 -19.80
CA GLY A 201 0.25 -4.44 -19.92
C GLY A 201 -0.50 -4.88 -18.66
N VAL A 202 0.03 -4.58 -17.48
CA VAL A 202 -0.64 -4.85 -16.20
C VAL A 202 -1.76 -3.87 -15.97
N ARG A 203 -1.50 -2.57 -16.16
CA ARG A 203 -2.48 -1.50 -15.98
C ARG A 203 -3.74 -1.73 -16.83
N ASN A 204 -3.55 -2.01 -18.12
CA ASN A 204 -4.64 -2.15 -19.08
C ASN A 204 -5.47 -3.43 -18.88
N SER A 205 -4.97 -4.38 -18.08
CA SER A 205 -5.74 -5.58 -17.74
C SER A 205 -6.93 -5.29 -16.83
N GLY A 206 -6.81 -4.28 -15.96
CA GLY A 206 -7.81 -3.96 -14.93
C GLY A 206 -8.01 -5.06 -13.88
N VAL A 207 -7.12 -6.05 -13.82
CA VAL A 207 -7.27 -7.21 -12.92
C VAL A 207 -6.71 -6.95 -11.52
N PHE A 208 -5.68 -6.10 -11.41
CA PHE A 208 -4.99 -5.79 -10.16
C PHE A 208 -5.24 -4.35 -9.74
N ASP A 209 -5.21 -4.10 -8.44
CA ASP A 209 -5.41 -2.78 -7.86
C ASP A 209 -4.08 -2.01 -7.81
N GLU A 210 -4.06 -0.79 -8.34
CA GLU A 210 -2.86 0.05 -8.34
C GLU A 210 -2.60 0.64 -6.95
N VAL A 211 -1.46 0.33 -6.32
CA VAL A 211 -1.03 0.90 -5.03
C VAL A 211 -0.43 2.28 -5.22
N MET A 212 0.47 2.39 -6.20
CA MET A 212 1.11 3.60 -6.65
C MET A 212 1.54 3.38 -8.11
N LYS A 213 1.94 4.45 -8.81
CA LYS A 213 2.29 4.38 -10.22
C LYS A 213 3.27 3.25 -10.51
N GLY A 214 2.84 2.29 -11.33
CA GLY A 214 3.65 1.13 -11.75
C GLY A 214 3.75 -0.02 -10.74
N LEU A 215 3.07 0.07 -9.59
CA LEU A 215 3.04 -0.97 -8.57
C LEU A 215 1.60 -1.37 -8.26
N TYR A 216 1.28 -2.64 -8.48
CA TYR A 216 -0.06 -3.18 -8.33
C TYR A 216 -0.05 -4.31 -7.29
N TYR A 217 -1.22 -4.56 -6.69
CA TYR A 217 -1.42 -5.72 -5.84
C TYR A 217 -2.60 -6.55 -6.31
N GLY A 218 -2.51 -7.86 -6.05
CA GLY A 218 -3.59 -8.80 -6.26
C GLY A 218 -3.70 -9.77 -5.10
N THR A 219 -4.83 -10.47 -5.06
CA THR A 219 -5.16 -11.49 -4.05
C THR A 219 -5.15 -12.88 -4.68
N LYS A 220 -5.36 -13.92 -3.85
CA LYS A 220 -5.53 -15.31 -4.30
C LYS A 220 -6.52 -15.47 -5.46
N GLU A 221 -7.60 -14.68 -5.52
CA GLU A 221 -8.60 -14.77 -6.59
C GLU A 221 -8.05 -14.37 -7.96
N SER A 222 -7.07 -13.46 -7.95
CA SER A 222 -6.47 -12.90 -9.16
C SER A 222 -5.20 -13.64 -9.61
N VAL A 223 -4.73 -14.62 -8.82
CA VAL A 223 -3.43 -15.29 -9.08
C VAL A 223 -3.42 -16.08 -10.39
N GLY A 224 -4.55 -16.63 -10.81
CA GLY A 224 -4.66 -17.30 -12.10
C GLY A 224 -4.39 -16.35 -13.27
N CYS A 225 -4.82 -15.10 -13.16
CA CYS A 225 -4.53 -14.07 -14.16
C CYS A 225 -3.04 -13.67 -14.13
N ALA A 226 -2.43 -13.60 -12.95
CA ALA A 226 -0.99 -13.38 -12.82
C ALA A 226 -0.18 -14.50 -13.52
N SER A 227 -0.55 -15.76 -13.31
CA SER A 227 0.10 -16.89 -14.00
C SER A 227 -0.05 -16.80 -15.52
N GLU A 228 -1.22 -16.41 -16.03
CA GLU A 228 -1.44 -16.22 -17.47
C GLU A 228 -0.62 -15.07 -18.05
N MET A 229 -0.46 -13.96 -17.32
CA MET A 229 0.40 -12.84 -17.74
C MET A 229 1.86 -13.26 -17.85
N VAL A 230 2.36 -14.07 -16.90
CA VAL A 230 3.71 -14.63 -16.95
C VAL A 230 3.88 -15.53 -18.17
N LYS A 231 2.95 -16.46 -18.41
CA LYS A 231 3.00 -17.37 -19.58
C LYS A 231 3.02 -16.62 -20.91
N ARG A 232 2.36 -15.46 -20.97
CA ARG A 232 2.31 -14.58 -22.14
C ARG A 232 3.48 -13.60 -22.23
N ASN A 233 4.45 -13.68 -21.31
CA ASN A 233 5.59 -12.76 -21.19
C ASN A 233 5.19 -11.28 -21.08
N VAL A 234 4.04 -11.00 -20.46
CA VAL A 234 3.62 -9.61 -20.17
C VAL A 234 4.38 -9.06 -18.96
N VAL A 235 4.68 -9.93 -17.99
CA VAL A 235 5.39 -9.64 -16.74
C VAL A 235 6.29 -10.82 -16.42
N GLY A 236 7.49 -10.56 -15.91
CA GLY A 236 8.42 -11.60 -15.48
C GLY A 236 8.05 -12.19 -14.13
N VAL A 237 8.37 -13.47 -13.89
CA VAL A 237 8.16 -14.12 -12.57
C VAL A 237 8.86 -13.35 -11.43
N ASN A 238 10.01 -12.75 -11.70
CA ASN A 238 10.81 -12.01 -10.71
C ASN A 238 10.23 -10.61 -10.40
N GLU A 239 9.24 -10.15 -11.15
CA GLU A 239 8.55 -8.88 -10.87
C GLU A 239 7.42 -9.06 -9.85
N PHE A 240 7.14 -10.31 -9.45
CA PHE A 240 6.17 -10.65 -8.41
C PHE A 240 6.85 -10.87 -7.05
N ARG A 241 6.18 -10.40 -6.00
CA ARG A 241 6.50 -10.74 -4.61
C ARG A 241 5.24 -11.19 -3.89
N PHE A 242 5.33 -12.30 -3.19
CA PHE A 242 4.18 -12.93 -2.53
C PHE A 242 4.22 -12.73 -1.03
N PHE A 243 3.04 -12.56 -0.45
CA PHE A 243 2.85 -12.26 0.96
C PHE A 243 1.81 -13.19 1.57
N ASP A 244 2.12 -13.67 2.76
CA ASP A 244 1.20 -14.37 3.64
C ASP A 244 0.68 -13.42 4.71
N GLY A 245 -0.62 -13.22 4.65
CA GLY A 245 -1.36 -12.32 5.50
C GLY A 245 -1.16 -10.84 5.21
N TYR A 246 -1.93 -10.03 5.94
CA TYR A 246 -1.94 -8.58 5.83
C TYR A 246 -2.21 -7.93 7.18
N CYS A 247 -2.03 -6.61 7.21
CA CYS A 247 -2.40 -5.75 8.30
C CYS A 247 -3.70 -5.01 8.00
N GLY A 248 -4.68 -5.09 8.90
CA GLY A 248 -5.93 -4.35 8.85
C GLY A 248 -6.13 -3.51 10.11
N TRP A 249 -6.60 -2.28 9.91
CA TRP A 249 -6.97 -1.36 10.98
C TRP A 249 -8.46 -1.03 10.90
N GLU A 250 -9.06 -0.78 12.05
CA GLU A 250 -10.32 -0.05 12.13
C GLU A 250 -10.13 1.39 11.61
N LYS A 251 -11.23 1.97 11.14
CA LYS A 251 -11.26 3.24 10.40
C LYS A 251 -10.49 4.38 11.08
N GLU A 252 -10.60 4.54 12.40
CA GLU A 252 -9.91 5.59 13.15
C GLU A 252 -8.68 5.11 13.92
N GLN A 253 -8.46 3.79 13.99
CA GLN A 253 -7.40 3.16 14.79
C GLN A 253 -6.01 3.58 14.30
N LEU A 254 -5.72 3.43 12.99
CA LEU A 254 -4.44 3.82 12.41
C LEU A 254 -4.12 5.31 12.66
N ARG A 255 -5.11 6.18 12.51
CA ARG A 255 -4.95 7.62 12.81
C ARG A 255 -4.69 7.89 14.29
N GLY A 256 -5.24 7.07 15.18
CA GLY A 256 -4.93 7.11 16.62
C GLY A 256 -3.49 6.69 16.88
N GLU A 257 -3.04 5.60 16.26
CA GLU A 257 -1.68 5.08 16.42
C GLU A 257 -0.60 6.04 15.89
N ILE A 258 -0.84 6.67 14.74
CA ILE A 258 0.04 7.70 14.18
C ILE A 258 0.13 8.89 15.14
N ARG A 259 -1.01 9.37 15.68
CA ARG A 259 -1.02 10.48 16.65
C ARG A 259 -0.33 10.12 17.97
N ALA A 260 -0.43 8.86 18.39
CA ALA A 260 0.29 8.35 19.55
C ALA A 260 1.79 8.13 19.25
N GLY A 261 2.23 8.29 18.00
CA GLY A 261 3.62 8.19 17.58
C GLY A 261 4.13 6.76 17.45
N TYR A 262 3.25 5.77 17.22
CA TYR A 262 3.67 4.39 16.94
C TYR A 262 4.22 4.25 15.52
N TRP A 263 3.65 5.00 14.58
CA TRP A 263 4.01 4.97 13.16
C TRP A 263 4.48 6.34 12.68
N ALA A 264 5.61 6.36 11.98
CA ALA A 264 5.96 7.45 11.08
C ALA A 264 5.39 7.14 9.69
N VAL A 265 4.79 8.14 9.04
CA VAL A 265 4.18 7.97 7.71
C VAL A 265 5.06 8.65 6.67
N ALA A 266 5.33 7.96 5.57
CA ALA A 266 6.15 8.50 4.50
C ALA A 266 5.63 8.12 3.11
N ALA A 267 5.72 9.05 2.17
CA ALA A 267 5.57 8.73 0.75
C ALA A 267 6.91 8.23 0.20
N CYS A 268 6.87 7.28 -0.73
CA CYS A 268 8.07 6.71 -1.34
C CYS A 268 7.91 6.47 -2.84
N SER A 269 9.04 6.36 -3.54
CA SER A 269 9.10 5.82 -4.89
C SER A 269 8.83 4.30 -4.92
N PRO A 270 8.29 3.72 -6.01
CA PRO A 270 8.16 2.28 -6.17
C PRO A 270 9.47 1.49 -5.99
N ASN A 271 10.60 2.11 -6.35
CA ASN A 271 11.93 1.50 -6.22
C ASN A 271 12.39 1.27 -4.78
N VAL A 272 11.79 1.97 -3.80
CA VAL A 272 12.05 1.71 -2.36
C VAL A 272 11.40 0.40 -1.92
N VAL A 273 10.23 0.06 -2.48
CA VAL A 273 9.59 -1.25 -2.21
C VAL A 273 10.43 -2.38 -2.80
N GLY A 274 11.07 -2.13 -3.94
CA GLY A 274 12.22 -2.91 -4.43
C GLY A 274 11.88 -4.38 -4.70
N LEU A 275 10.86 -4.65 -5.51
CA LEU A 275 10.38 -6.03 -5.78
C LEU A 275 11.49 -6.95 -6.34
N ALA A 276 12.39 -6.39 -7.16
CA ALA A 276 13.48 -7.12 -7.82
C ALA A 276 14.68 -7.49 -6.93
N ASN A 277 14.84 -6.88 -5.75
CA ASN A 277 15.94 -7.20 -4.84
C ASN A 277 15.49 -8.21 -3.77
N GLU A 278 16.15 -9.37 -3.73
CA GLU A 278 15.81 -10.49 -2.85
C GLU A 278 16.21 -10.28 -1.38
N GLY A 279 16.87 -9.17 -1.05
CA GLY A 279 17.21 -8.78 0.32
C GLY A 279 16.38 -7.60 0.80
N SER A 280 15.30 -7.85 1.54
CA SER A 280 14.60 -6.80 2.31
C SER A 280 15.23 -6.57 3.69
N ILE A 281 16.37 -7.21 3.97
CA ILE A 281 17.11 -7.08 5.22
C ILE A 281 17.68 -5.67 5.28
N GLY A 282 17.28 -4.90 6.28
CA GLY A 282 17.71 -3.51 6.44
C GLY A 282 16.83 -2.46 5.76
N LEU A 283 15.69 -2.83 5.14
CA LEU A 283 14.79 -1.84 4.53
C LEU A 283 14.32 -0.77 5.52
N TRP A 284 14.12 -1.14 6.79
CA TRP A 284 13.72 -0.18 7.83
C TRP A 284 14.81 0.89 8.05
N ASP A 285 16.07 0.47 8.18
CA ASP A 285 17.20 1.38 8.33
C ASP A 285 17.43 2.22 7.06
N GLU A 286 17.26 1.63 5.87
CA GLU A 286 17.32 2.34 4.58
C GLU A 286 16.28 3.45 4.50
N VAL A 287 15.01 3.13 4.81
CA VAL A 287 13.90 4.09 4.74
C VAL A 287 14.10 5.23 5.74
N ILE A 288 14.56 4.93 6.96
CA ILE A 288 14.89 5.97 7.96
C ILE A 288 16.06 6.85 7.49
N GLY A 289 17.08 6.25 6.89
CA GLY A 289 18.20 6.98 6.30
C GLY A 289 17.74 7.92 5.18
N LEU A 290 16.85 7.45 4.30
CA LEU A 290 16.26 8.25 3.22
C LEU A 290 15.36 9.38 3.73
N MET A 291 14.70 9.20 4.87
CA MET A 291 13.92 10.27 5.52
C MET A 291 14.80 11.36 6.17
N GLY A 292 16.12 11.19 6.22
CA GLY A 292 17.05 12.14 6.83
C GLY A 292 17.01 12.15 8.36
N GLN A 293 16.38 11.16 8.99
CA GLN A 293 16.43 11.00 10.44
C GLN A 293 17.77 10.35 10.81
N LYS A 294 18.79 11.19 11.07
CA LYS A 294 20.06 10.74 11.61
C LYS A 294 19.79 10.07 12.96
N LYS A 295 20.13 8.78 13.10
CA LYS A 295 20.24 8.13 14.42
C LYS A 295 21.21 8.97 15.26
N VAL A 296 20.71 9.53 16.36
CA VAL A 296 21.52 10.19 17.40
C VAL A 296 21.97 9.13 18.38
#